data_AF-A0AAU4DWD9-F1
#
_entry.id   AF-A0AAU4DWD9-F1
#
_cell.length_a   1.000
_cell.length_b   1.000
_cell.length_c   1.000
_cell.angle_alpha   90.00
_cell.angle_beta   90.00
_cell.angle_gamma   90.00
#
_symmetry.space_group_name_H-M   'P 1'
#
loop_
_entity.id
_entity.type
_entity.pdbx_description
1 polymer ?
#
loop_
_entity_poly.entity_id
_entity_poly.type
_entity_poly.pdbx_seq_one_letter_code
_entity_poly.pdbx_strand_id
1 'polypeptide(L)'
;MKPPQRLDNILGSARLKAFAPFGNERPAVCFSESPPNHMAHLIADLGFPPWGIVISRSEFVAAGGGAVAYLPDHVRNEFPPDLHHWVVPFGTNGRFEDWSHEREWRLPMPRNPKTNEYYPAISFQKTTTLQAILVGDPAWRPTPVGSGVWIDYTTGQQHPGPATTFCEEQTELPRLWREAQEIWVWNPHSRKIDTCLPSELG
;
A
#
# COMPACT_ATOMS: atom_id res chain seq x y z
N MET A 1 8.06 7.47 -10.98
CA MET A 1 7.82 6.02 -10.73
C MET A 1 6.40 5.69 -11.14
N LYS A 2 6.21 4.70 -12.02
CA LYS A 2 4.88 4.27 -12.49
C LYS A 2 4.14 3.45 -11.42
N PRO A 3 2.80 3.36 -11.45
CA PRO A 3 2.03 2.56 -10.49
C PRO A 3 2.50 1.10 -10.28
N PRO A 4 2.73 0.26 -11.33
CA PRO A 4 3.22 -1.11 -11.14
C PRO A 4 4.59 -1.16 -10.47
N GLN A 5 5.49 -0.22 -10.80
CA GLN A 5 6.82 -0.13 -10.17
C GLN A 5 6.71 0.26 -8.69
N ARG A 6 5.72 1.07 -8.33
CA ARG A 6 5.45 1.42 -6.93
C ARG A 6 4.95 0.21 -6.17
N LEU A 7 4.01 -0.55 -6.74
CA LEU A 7 3.54 -1.80 -6.15
C LEU A 7 4.68 -2.80 -5.97
N ASP A 8 5.51 -2.98 -6.99
CA ASP A 8 6.70 -3.85 -6.94
C ASP A 8 7.62 -3.49 -5.77
N ASN A 9 7.94 -2.20 -5.62
CA ASN A 9 8.75 -1.71 -4.51
C ASN A 9 8.10 -1.96 -3.15
N ILE A 10 6.78 -1.78 -3.02
CA ILE A 10 6.05 -2.05 -1.77
C ILE A 10 6.15 -3.55 -1.43
N LEU A 11 5.91 -4.43 -2.40
CA LEU A 11 5.94 -5.87 -2.20
C LEU A 11 7.35 -6.36 -1.86
N GLY A 12 8.37 -5.93 -2.62
CA GLY A 12 9.75 -6.35 -2.44
C GLY A 12 10.39 -5.80 -1.16
N SER A 13 10.09 -4.56 -0.78
CA SER A 13 10.65 -3.95 0.44
C SER A 13 9.81 -4.19 1.70
N ALA A 14 8.58 -4.67 1.54
CA ALA A 14 7.57 -4.76 2.58
C ALA A 14 7.39 -3.44 3.36
N ARG A 15 7.40 -2.30 2.64
CA ARG A 15 7.30 -0.96 3.22
C ARG A 15 6.35 -0.04 2.47
N LEU A 16 5.59 0.75 3.23
CA LEU A 16 4.78 1.86 2.73
C LEU A 16 5.43 3.19 3.11
N LYS A 17 5.85 3.96 2.09
CA LYS A 17 6.36 5.31 2.32
C LYS A 17 5.21 6.26 2.58
N ALA A 18 5.33 7.05 3.63
CA ALA A 18 4.35 8.08 3.97
C ALA A 18 4.72 9.42 3.33
N PHE A 19 3.70 10.24 3.08
CA PHE A 19 3.85 11.58 2.53
C PHE A 19 2.95 12.54 3.31
N ALA A 20 3.31 13.82 3.33
CA ALA A 20 2.45 14.86 3.89
C ALA A 20 1.17 14.94 3.04
N PRO A 21 -0.03 14.72 3.62
CA PRO A 21 -1.27 14.83 2.89
C PRO A 21 -1.60 16.30 2.60
N PHE A 22 -2.53 16.55 1.68
CA PHE A 22 -2.94 17.91 1.36
C PHE A 22 -3.45 18.64 2.62
N GLY A 23 -2.95 19.86 2.84
CA GLY A 23 -3.35 20.68 3.99
C GLY A 23 -2.77 20.26 5.35
N ASN A 24 -1.82 19.31 5.40
CA ASN A 24 -1.12 18.96 6.63
C ASN A 24 0.35 18.56 6.41
N GLU A 25 1.24 18.93 7.33
CA GLU A 25 2.67 18.60 7.24
C GLU A 25 3.02 17.24 7.85
N ARG A 26 2.13 16.64 8.66
CA ARG A 26 2.36 15.34 9.28
C ARG A 26 2.27 14.23 8.23
N PRO A 27 3.37 13.50 7.91
CA PRO A 27 3.33 12.41 6.96
C PRO A 27 2.37 11.32 7.43
N ALA A 28 1.60 10.79 6.50
CA ALA A 28 0.71 9.66 6.71
C ALA A 28 0.75 8.72 5.50
N VAL A 29 0.35 7.48 5.74
CA VAL A 29 -0.08 6.60 4.65
C VAL A 29 -1.59 6.75 4.51
N CYS A 30 -2.05 7.10 3.31
CA CYS A 30 -3.45 7.30 3.02
C CYS A 30 -4.02 6.11 2.24
N PHE A 31 -5.24 5.72 2.59
CA PHE A 31 -6.04 4.69 1.93
C PHE A 31 -7.41 5.25 1.60
N SER A 32 -8.03 4.73 0.55
CA SER A 32 -9.43 5.01 0.23
C SER A 32 -10.27 3.79 0.57
N GLU A 33 -11.38 4.00 1.26
CA GLU A 33 -12.31 2.91 1.53
C GLU A 33 -13.25 2.69 0.34
N SER A 34 -13.08 1.56 -0.33
CA SER A 34 -13.85 1.24 -1.52
C SER A 34 -14.28 -0.23 -1.54
N PRO A 35 -15.59 -0.53 -1.57
CA PRO A 35 -16.07 -1.85 -1.94
C PRO A 35 -15.58 -2.24 -3.34
N PRO A 36 -15.45 -3.54 -3.69
CA PRO A 36 -14.92 -3.97 -5.00
C PRO A 36 -15.64 -3.33 -6.21
N ASN A 37 -16.97 -3.23 -6.16
CA ASN A 37 -17.76 -2.60 -7.23
C ASN A 37 -17.47 -1.10 -7.37
N HIS A 38 -17.26 -0.40 -6.26
CA HIS A 38 -16.89 1.01 -6.30
C HIS A 38 -15.45 1.18 -6.80
N MET A 39 -14.54 0.26 -6.48
CA MET A 39 -13.19 0.29 -7.02
C MET A 39 -13.15 0.10 -8.54
N ALA A 40 -13.98 -0.78 -9.09
CA ALA A 40 -14.13 -0.91 -10.53
C ALA A 40 -14.56 0.42 -11.20
N HIS A 41 -15.48 1.15 -10.57
CA HIS A 41 -15.88 2.49 -11.01
C HIS A 41 -14.72 3.50 -10.93
N LEU A 42 -13.99 3.56 -9.81
CA LEU A 42 -12.82 4.44 -9.65
C LEU A 42 -11.79 4.22 -10.78
N ILE A 43 -11.52 2.96 -11.12
CA ILE A 43 -10.56 2.60 -12.18
C ILE A 43 -11.10 2.99 -13.56
N ALA A 44 -12.34 2.60 -13.86
CA ALA A 44 -12.87 2.62 -15.22
C ALA A 44 -13.47 3.97 -15.65
N ASP A 45 -13.93 4.78 -14.69
CA ASP A 45 -14.61 6.05 -14.94
C ASP A 45 -13.82 7.25 -14.43
N LEU A 46 -13.08 7.09 -13.32
CA LEU A 46 -12.32 8.17 -12.70
C LEU A 46 -10.81 8.08 -12.96
N GLY A 47 -10.38 7.09 -13.75
CA GLY A 47 -9.00 6.95 -14.22
C GLY A 47 -8.00 6.54 -13.15
N PHE A 48 -8.45 5.93 -12.04
CA PHE A 48 -7.55 5.43 -11.01
C PHE A 48 -6.68 4.30 -11.59
N PRO A 49 -5.38 4.28 -11.29
CA PRO A 49 -4.53 3.19 -11.75
C PRO A 49 -4.93 1.89 -11.03
N PRO A 50 -5.11 0.77 -11.76
CA PRO A 50 -5.49 -0.52 -11.18
C PRO A 50 -4.30 -1.22 -10.50
N TRP A 51 -3.63 -0.54 -9.57
CA TRP A 51 -2.43 -1.04 -8.90
C TRP A 51 -2.46 -0.63 -7.44
N GLY A 52 -2.43 -1.60 -6.53
CA GLY A 52 -2.49 -1.29 -5.11
C GLY A 52 -2.48 -2.50 -4.21
N ILE A 53 -2.63 -2.22 -2.93
CA ILE A 53 -2.78 -3.24 -1.89
C ILE A 53 -4.10 -2.98 -1.16
N VAL A 54 -4.68 -4.05 -0.63
CA VAL A 54 -5.88 -4.01 0.18
C VAL A 54 -5.54 -4.58 1.55
N ILE A 55 -5.88 -3.84 2.59
CA ILE A 55 -5.64 -4.21 3.98
C ILE A 55 -6.98 -4.28 4.72
N SER A 56 -7.05 -5.14 5.75
CA SER A 56 -8.21 -5.15 6.62
C SER A 56 -8.35 -3.83 7.37
N ARG A 57 -9.59 -3.33 7.46
CA ARG A 57 -9.90 -2.18 8.31
C ARG A 57 -9.51 -2.43 9.77
N SER A 58 -9.75 -3.65 10.29
CA SER A 58 -9.46 -3.95 11.70
C SER A 58 -7.96 -3.86 12.00
N GLU A 59 -7.13 -4.40 11.11
CA GLU A 59 -5.67 -4.30 11.22
C GLU A 59 -5.18 -2.86 11.07
N PHE A 60 -5.78 -2.10 10.14
CA PHE A 60 -5.44 -0.69 9.93
C PHE A 60 -5.74 0.16 11.18
N VAL A 61 -6.90 -0.06 11.80
CA VAL A 61 -7.29 0.61 13.06
C VAL A 61 -6.38 0.17 14.21
N ALA A 62 -6.09 -1.13 14.31
CA ALA A 62 -5.17 -1.65 15.34
C ALA A 62 -3.75 -1.06 15.22
N ALA A 63 -3.33 -0.69 14.01
CA ALA A 63 -2.07 0.00 13.76
C ALA A 63 -2.08 1.50 14.14
N GLY A 64 -3.22 2.03 14.60
CA GLY A 64 -3.41 3.46 14.93
C GLY A 64 -3.93 4.30 13.77
N GLY A 65 -4.44 3.65 12.72
CA GLY A 65 -5.08 4.31 11.59
C GLY A 65 -6.52 4.68 11.89
N GLY A 66 -7.08 5.61 11.11
CA GLY A 66 -8.44 6.09 11.30
C GLY A 66 -9.01 6.77 10.06
N ALA A 67 -10.33 6.96 10.06
CA ALA A 67 -11.01 7.74 9.03
C ALA A 67 -10.72 9.23 9.22
N VAL A 68 -10.66 9.97 8.12
CA VAL A 68 -10.60 11.44 8.19
C VAL A 68 -12.00 12.04 8.24
N ALA A 69 -12.11 13.20 8.88
CA ALA A 69 -13.32 14.02 8.84
C ALA A 69 -13.21 15.05 7.71
N TYR A 70 -14.19 15.07 6.82
CA TYR A 70 -14.35 16.13 5.82
C TYR A 70 -15.18 17.25 6.44
N LEU A 71 -14.60 18.44 6.58
CA LEU A 71 -15.22 19.56 7.28
C LEU A 71 -15.18 20.84 6.44
N PRO A 72 -16.21 21.70 6.51
CA PRO A 72 -16.10 23.06 5.97
C PRO A 72 -14.94 23.83 6.60
N ASP A 73 -14.28 24.70 5.83
CA ASP A 73 -13.11 25.48 6.27
C ASP A 73 -13.29 26.17 7.64
N HIS A 74 -14.45 26.80 7.86
CA HIS A 74 -14.74 27.50 9.11
C HIS A 74 -14.81 26.55 10.30
N VAL A 75 -15.36 25.35 10.13
CA VAL A 75 -15.42 24.32 11.19
C VAL A 75 -14.03 23.72 11.44
N ARG A 76 -13.25 23.47 10.38
CA ARG A 76 -11.85 23.01 10.52
C ARG A 76 -11.02 23.97 11.37
N ASN A 77 -11.23 25.29 11.22
CA ASN A 77 -10.46 26.28 11.96
C ASN A 77 -10.74 26.26 13.47
N GLU A 78 -11.84 25.65 13.91
CA GLU A 78 -12.16 25.44 15.32
C GLU A 78 -11.53 24.14 15.89
N PHE A 79 -11.05 23.24 15.02
CA PHE A 79 -10.40 22.00 15.46
C PHE A 79 -9.01 22.27 16.07
N PRO A 80 -8.60 21.50 17.11
CA PRO A 80 -7.25 21.57 17.65
C PRO A 80 -6.18 21.38 16.55
N PRO A 81 -5.15 22.24 16.46
CA PRO A 81 -4.14 22.18 15.40
C PRO A 81 -3.42 20.83 15.30
N ASP A 82 -3.20 20.18 16.43
CA ASP A 82 -2.58 18.85 16.52
C ASP A 82 -3.44 17.75 15.91
N LEU A 83 -4.76 17.96 15.77
CA LEU A 83 -5.70 17.03 15.15
C LEU A 83 -6.02 17.37 13.68
N HIS A 84 -5.47 18.45 13.12
CA HIS A 84 -5.73 18.83 11.73
C HIS A 84 -5.33 17.74 10.71
N HIS A 85 -4.47 16.81 11.10
CA HIS A 85 -4.06 15.69 10.25
C HIS A 85 -5.16 14.64 10.08
N TRP A 86 -6.22 14.68 10.88
CA TRP A 86 -7.43 13.89 10.72
C TRP A 86 -8.53 14.62 9.96
N VAL A 87 -8.28 15.83 9.48
CA VAL A 87 -9.30 16.67 8.84
C VAL A 87 -8.90 16.99 7.41
N VAL A 88 -9.87 16.91 6.50
CA VAL A 88 -9.78 17.41 5.13
C VAL A 88 -10.75 18.58 4.99
N PRO A 89 -10.26 19.81 4.75
CA PRO A 89 -11.14 20.92 4.46
C PRO A 89 -11.82 20.75 3.09
N PHE A 90 -13.08 21.15 3.00
CA PHE A 90 -13.72 21.44 1.72
C PHE A 90 -14.32 22.85 1.73
N GLY A 91 -14.28 23.50 0.57
CA GLY A 91 -14.62 24.90 0.43
C GLY A 91 -16.10 25.05 0.12
N THR A 92 -16.83 25.84 0.92
CA THR A 92 -18.20 26.24 0.57
C THR A 92 -18.24 27.38 -0.47
N ASN A 93 -17.08 27.92 -0.83
CA ASN A 93 -16.87 29.05 -1.74
C ASN A 93 -16.19 28.66 -3.06
N GLY A 94 -16.05 27.35 -3.34
CA GLY A 94 -15.42 26.84 -4.56
C GLY A 94 -13.89 26.84 -4.59
N ARG A 95 -13.20 27.15 -3.48
CA ARG A 95 -11.72 27.10 -3.40
C ARG A 95 -11.14 25.70 -3.20
N PHE A 96 -11.90 24.78 -2.60
CA PHE A 96 -11.51 23.38 -2.44
C PHE A 96 -12.64 22.49 -2.95
N GLU A 97 -12.31 21.55 -3.83
CA GLU A 97 -13.23 20.53 -4.31
C GLU A 97 -13.62 19.57 -3.18
N ASP A 98 -14.84 19.04 -3.24
CA ASP A 98 -15.36 18.08 -2.27
C ASP A 98 -14.89 16.65 -2.61
N TRP A 99 -13.89 16.17 -1.86
CA TRP A 99 -13.31 14.84 -1.99
C TRP A 99 -13.90 13.81 -1.02
N SER A 100 -15.05 14.09 -0.39
CA SER A 100 -15.67 13.20 0.60
C SER A 100 -15.97 11.80 0.04
N HIS A 101 -16.19 11.69 -1.27
CA HIS A 101 -16.39 10.44 -1.99
C HIS A 101 -15.17 9.50 -1.97
N GLU A 102 -13.96 10.02 -1.73
CA GLU A 102 -12.74 9.20 -1.62
C GLU A 102 -12.69 8.40 -0.31
N ARG A 103 -13.47 8.82 0.69
CA ARG A 103 -13.57 8.18 2.02
C ARG A 103 -12.18 7.86 2.57
N GLU A 104 -11.35 8.90 2.70
CA GLU A 104 -9.94 8.77 3.06
C GLU A 104 -9.75 8.24 4.50
N TRP A 105 -8.77 7.35 4.63
CA TRP A 105 -8.25 6.83 5.88
C TRP A 105 -6.77 7.14 5.98
N ARG A 106 -6.30 7.54 7.16
CA ARG A 106 -4.89 7.89 7.40
C ARG A 106 -4.29 7.00 8.47
N LEU A 107 -3.04 6.62 8.25
CA LEU A 107 -2.17 6.04 9.26
C LEU A 107 -0.98 7.00 9.46
N PRO A 108 -1.06 7.90 10.46
CA PRO A 108 -0.05 8.93 10.66
C PRO A 108 1.29 8.31 11.08
N MET A 109 2.39 8.86 10.57
CA MET A 109 3.70 8.38 10.98
C MET A 109 3.98 8.73 12.44
N PRO A 110 4.52 7.78 13.23
CA PRO A 110 5.04 8.09 14.55
C PRO A 110 6.25 9.02 14.41
N ARG A 111 6.48 9.83 15.45
CA ARG A 111 7.73 10.59 15.58
C ARG A 111 8.75 9.76 16.35
N ASN A 112 10.00 9.86 15.96
CA ASN A 112 11.12 9.40 16.77
C ASN A 112 11.25 10.33 17.99
N PRO A 113 11.12 9.84 19.23
CA PRO A 113 11.18 10.69 20.41
C PRO A 113 12.57 11.32 20.65
N LYS A 114 13.63 10.77 20.04
CA LYS A 114 15.00 11.29 20.18
C LYS A 114 15.33 12.39 19.17
N THR A 115 14.87 12.24 17.93
CA THR A 115 15.20 13.18 16.84
C THR A 115 14.06 14.12 16.50
N ASN A 116 12.85 13.86 17.00
CA ASN A 116 11.60 14.54 16.65
C ASN A 116 11.23 14.45 15.15
N GLU A 117 11.95 13.63 14.37
CA GLU A 117 11.66 13.36 12.96
C GLU A 117 10.61 12.26 12.81
N TYR A 118 9.84 12.29 11.73
CA TYR A 118 8.91 11.21 11.39
C TYR A 118 9.67 10.00 10.84
N TYR A 119 9.19 8.79 11.16
CA TYR A 119 9.67 7.61 10.46
C TYR A 119 9.32 7.72 8.96
N PRO A 120 10.22 7.32 8.04
CA PRO A 120 10.02 7.53 6.60
C PRO A 120 9.06 6.53 5.96
N ALA A 121 8.80 5.40 6.63
CA ALA A 121 7.93 4.35 6.12
C ALA A 121 7.39 3.45 7.24
N ILE A 122 6.25 2.83 6.97
CA ILE A 122 5.66 1.75 7.76
C ILE A 122 6.17 0.45 7.19
N SER A 123 6.70 -0.44 8.03
CA SER A 123 7.12 -1.78 7.62
C SER A 123 6.02 -2.77 7.96
N PHE A 124 5.66 -3.61 7.00
CA PHE A 124 4.77 -4.75 7.27
C PHE A 124 5.48 -5.74 8.18
N GLN A 125 4.82 -6.14 9.26
CA GLN A 125 5.38 -7.16 10.16
C GLN A 125 5.33 -8.53 9.48
N LYS A 126 6.16 -9.47 9.96
CA LYS A 126 6.16 -10.86 9.44
C LYS A 126 4.80 -11.54 9.56
N THR A 127 3.98 -11.12 10.52
CA THR A 127 2.62 -11.62 10.75
C THR A 127 1.58 -10.90 9.92
N THR A 128 1.92 -9.76 9.28
CA THR A 128 0.96 -9.01 8.47
C THR A 128 0.68 -9.76 7.18
N THR A 129 -0.60 -9.98 6.93
CA THR A 129 -1.15 -10.63 5.74
C THR A 129 -1.98 -9.59 4.99
N LEU A 130 -1.74 -9.41 3.69
CA LEU A 130 -2.58 -8.51 2.89
C LEU A 130 -3.92 -9.18 2.59
N GLN A 131 -5.00 -8.41 2.65
CA GLN A 131 -6.32 -8.91 2.23
C GLN A 131 -6.32 -9.19 0.73
N ALA A 132 -5.76 -8.27 -0.06
CA ALA A 132 -5.56 -8.50 -1.47
C ALA A 132 -4.44 -7.64 -2.05
N ILE A 133 -4.00 -8.01 -3.25
CA ILE A 133 -3.14 -7.17 -4.11
C ILE A 133 -3.90 -6.90 -5.40
N LEU A 134 -4.06 -5.63 -5.76
CA LEU A 134 -4.68 -5.20 -7.01
C LEU A 134 -3.62 -5.06 -8.10
N VAL A 135 -3.79 -5.79 -9.20
CA VAL A 135 -2.94 -5.75 -10.39
C VAL A 135 -3.72 -5.36 -11.64
N GLY A 136 -3.10 -4.52 -12.45
CA GLY A 136 -3.72 -3.94 -13.64
C GLY A 136 -3.57 -4.79 -14.90
N ASP A 137 -2.65 -5.75 -14.85
CA ASP A 137 -2.27 -6.60 -15.96
C ASP A 137 -2.17 -8.05 -15.43
N PRO A 138 -2.96 -8.99 -15.98
CA PRO A 138 -2.94 -10.40 -15.55
C PRO A 138 -1.59 -11.09 -15.77
N ALA A 139 -0.78 -10.61 -16.72
CA ALA A 139 0.56 -11.15 -16.99
C ALA A 139 1.63 -10.57 -16.05
N TRP A 140 1.31 -9.50 -15.30
CA TRP A 140 2.28 -8.87 -14.42
C TRP A 140 2.60 -9.73 -13.20
N ARG A 141 3.88 -9.77 -12.84
CA ARG A 141 4.38 -10.40 -11.62
C ARG A 141 5.35 -9.47 -10.91
N PRO A 142 5.42 -9.52 -9.57
CA PRO A 142 6.44 -8.79 -8.84
C PRO A 142 7.83 -9.36 -9.13
N THR A 143 8.84 -8.50 -9.01
CA THR A 143 10.25 -8.87 -9.11
C THR A 143 10.59 -9.84 -7.97
N PRO A 144 11.19 -11.01 -8.25
CA PRO A 144 11.68 -11.91 -7.21
C PRO A 144 12.69 -11.23 -6.28
N VAL A 145 12.65 -11.61 -5.01
CA VAL A 145 13.58 -11.15 -3.97
C VAL A 145 14.47 -12.28 -3.49
N GLY A 146 15.64 -11.93 -2.96
CA GLY A 146 16.54 -12.91 -2.33
C GLY A 146 15.85 -13.61 -1.17
N SER A 147 15.89 -14.95 -1.17
CA SER A 147 15.32 -15.79 -0.11
C SER A 147 16.21 -15.83 1.15
N GLY A 148 17.44 -15.32 1.08
CA GLY A 148 18.49 -15.55 2.08
C GLY A 148 19.13 -16.93 2.00
N VAL A 149 18.66 -17.82 1.11
CA VAL A 149 19.23 -19.15 0.88
C VAL A 149 20.21 -19.09 -0.28
N TRP A 150 21.47 -19.45 -0.03
CA TRP A 150 22.50 -19.52 -1.07
C TRP A 150 22.75 -20.97 -1.45
N ILE A 151 22.89 -21.26 -2.74
CA ILE A 151 23.20 -22.60 -3.24
C ILE A 151 24.42 -22.55 -4.14
N ASP A 152 25.36 -23.47 -3.91
CA ASP A 152 26.44 -23.74 -4.86
C ASP A 152 25.90 -24.60 -6.00
N TYR A 153 25.81 -24.06 -7.21
CA TYR A 153 25.20 -24.78 -8.35
C TYR A 153 26.06 -25.93 -8.88
N THR A 154 27.33 -26.06 -8.46
CA THR A 154 28.20 -27.18 -8.84
C THR A 154 28.00 -28.40 -7.95
N THR A 155 27.60 -28.19 -6.69
CA THR A 155 27.41 -29.26 -5.69
C THR A 155 25.96 -29.47 -5.26
N GLY A 156 25.09 -28.48 -5.49
CA GLY A 156 23.72 -28.43 -4.98
C GLY A 156 23.61 -28.16 -3.47
N GLN A 157 24.71 -27.87 -2.78
CA GLN A 157 24.69 -27.64 -1.33
C GLN A 157 24.30 -26.21 -0.96
N GLN A 158 23.57 -26.06 0.16
CA GLN A 158 23.24 -24.75 0.72
C GLN A 158 24.44 -24.15 1.47
N HIS A 159 24.58 -22.83 1.37
CA HIS A 159 25.62 -22.04 2.03
C HIS A 159 25.03 -20.89 2.84
N PRO A 160 25.73 -20.41 3.89
CA PRO A 160 25.29 -19.29 4.72
C PRO A 160 25.44 -17.92 4.06
N GLY A 161 25.94 -17.86 2.82
CA GLY A 161 26.22 -16.62 2.08
C GLY A 161 26.97 -16.89 0.79
N PRO A 162 27.45 -15.85 0.09
CA PRO A 162 28.28 -15.99 -1.11
C PRO A 162 29.67 -16.51 -0.73
N ALA A 163 29.78 -17.82 -0.48
CA ALA A 163 31.00 -18.47 -0.02
C ALA A 163 31.99 -18.72 -1.18
N THR A 164 31.46 -18.95 -2.38
CA THR A 164 32.23 -19.19 -3.60
C THR A 164 31.65 -18.40 -4.78
N THR A 165 32.39 -18.29 -5.87
CA THR A 165 31.89 -17.74 -7.15
C THR A 165 30.78 -18.57 -7.78
N PHE A 166 30.59 -19.80 -7.28
CA PHE A 166 29.55 -20.73 -7.73
C PHE A 166 28.31 -20.68 -6.83
N CYS A 167 28.32 -19.85 -5.78
CA CYS A 167 27.17 -19.63 -4.91
C CYS A 167 26.27 -18.54 -5.51
N GLU A 168 25.02 -18.87 -5.77
CA GLU A 168 23.98 -17.90 -6.12
C GLU A 168 22.87 -17.91 -5.06
N GLU A 169 22.35 -16.73 -4.76
CA GLU A 169 21.18 -16.62 -3.88
C GLU A 169 19.94 -17.09 -4.64
N GLN A 170 19.20 -18.03 -4.06
CA GLN A 170 17.90 -18.38 -4.58
C GLN A 170 16.95 -17.19 -4.44
N THR A 171 16.20 -16.94 -5.50
CA THR A 171 15.16 -15.91 -5.49
C THR A 171 13.78 -16.56 -5.37
N GLU A 172 12.86 -15.84 -4.73
CA GLU A 172 11.48 -16.23 -4.59
C GLU A 172 10.57 -15.01 -4.79
N LEU A 173 9.28 -15.23 -5.06
CA LEU A 173 8.32 -14.12 -5.08
C LEU A 173 8.25 -13.46 -3.69
N PRO A 174 8.03 -12.13 -3.61
CA PRO A 174 7.98 -11.44 -2.33
C PRO A 174 6.96 -12.05 -1.37
N ARG A 175 7.30 -12.07 -0.07
CA ARG A 175 6.43 -12.63 0.98
C ARG A 175 4.99 -12.11 0.89
N LEU A 176 4.83 -10.79 0.76
CA LEU A 176 3.51 -10.16 0.71
C LEU A 176 2.67 -10.63 -0.48
N TRP A 177 3.30 -11.03 -1.59
CA TRP A 177 2.62 -11.66 -2.72
C TRP A 177 2.19 -13.09 -2.39
N ARG A 178 3.13 -13.90 -1.89
CA ARG A 178 2.89 -15.31 -1.58
C ARG A 178 1.85 -15.52 -0.48
N GLU A 179 1.79 -14.60 0.48
CA GLU A 179 0.93 -14.68 1.65
C GLU A 179 -0.34 -13.83 1.53
N ALA A 180 -0.54 -13.04 0.47
CA ALA A 180 -1.81 -12.33 0.29
C ALA A 180 -2.98 -13.33 0.23
N GLN A 181 -4.13 -12.97 0.82
CA GLN A 181 -5.30 -13.86 0.76
C GLN A 181 -5.82 -13.99 -0.69
N GLU A 182 -5.80 -12.89 -1.43
CA GLU A 182 -6.32 -12.82 -2.79
C GLU A 182 -5.43 -11.95 -3.69
N ILE A 183 -5.43 -12.24 -4.98
CA ILE A 183 -4.95 -11.34 -6.02
C ILE A 183 -6.17 -10.87 -6.82
N TRP A 184 -6.34 -9.56 -6.88
CA TRP A 184 -7.41 -8.87 -7.57
C TRP A 184 -6.88 -8.38 -8.92
N VAL A 185 -7.44 -8.90 -10.00
CA VAL A 185 -7.00 -8.61 -11.36
C VAL A 185 -8.04 -7.73 -12.03
N TRP A 186 -7.62 -6.54 -12.48
CA TRP A 186 -8.49 -5.67 -13.26
C TRP A 186 -8.72 -6.24 -14.67
N ASN A 187 -9.99 -6.38 -15.05
CA ASN A 187 -10.39 -6.81 -16.38
C ASN A 187 -11.00 -5.63 -17.17
N PRO A 188 -10.27 -5.05 -18.13
CA PRO A 188 -10.73 -3.87 -18.85
C PRO A 188 -11.93 -4.15 -19.77
N HIS A 189 -12.10 -5.39 -20.24
CA HIS A 189 -13.20 -5.75 -21.14
C HIS A 189 -14.53 -5.83 -20.41
N SER A 190 -14.55 -6.52 -19.26
CA SER A 190 -15.76 -6.68 -18.45
C SER A 190 -15.98 -5.53 -17.47
N ARG A 191 -14.99 -4.63 -17.32
CA ARG A 191 -14.94 -3.55 -16.34
C ARG A 191 -15.17 -4.05 -14.91
N LYS A 192 -14.53 -5.16 -14.57
CA LYS A 192 -14.66 -5.85 -13.28
C LYS A 192 -13.30 -6.20 -12.70
N ILE A 193 -13.31 -6.54 -11.43
CA ILE A 193 -12.17 -7.07 -10.71
C ILE A 193 -12.42 -8.57 -10.53
N ASP A 194 -11.56 -9.37 -11.14
CA ASP A 194 -11.56 -10.81 -11.02
C ASP A 194 -10.66 -11.21 -9.84
N THR A 195 -11.07 -12.19 -9.05
CA THR A 195 -10.33 -12.66 -7.87
C THR A 195 -9.69 -14.01 -8.14
N CYS A 196 -8.42 -14.16 -7.77
CA CYS A 196 -7.69 -15.42 -7.86
C CYS A 196 -6.76 -15.60 -6.65
N LEU A 197 -6.29 -16.82 -6.42
CA LEU A 197 -5.31 -17.11 -5.38
C LEU A 197 -3.88 -16.83 -5.89
N PRO A 198 -2.94 -16.40 -5.02
CA PRO A 198 -1.56 -16.20 -5.44
C PRO A 198 -0.92 -17.43 -6.11
N SER A 199 -1.30 -18.64 -5.66
CA SER A 199 -0.83 -19.90 -6.22
C SER A 199 -1.31 -20.18 -7.65
N GLU A 200 -2.41 -19.58 -8.08
CA GLU A 200 -2.93 -19.71 -9.45
C GLU A 200 -2.16 -18.83 -10.44
N LEU A 201 -1.39 -17.88 -9.93
CA LEU A 201 -0.53 -16.99 -10.70
C LEU A 201 0.96 -17.35 -10.59
N GLY A 202 1.31 -18.34 -9.75
CA GLY A 202 2.69 -18.76 -9.47
C GLY A 202 3.38 -19.51 -10.60
#